data_AF-A0A9E0AI99-F1
#
_entry.id   AF-A0A9E0AI99-F1
#
_cell.length_a   1.000
_cell.length_b   1.000
_cell.length_c   1.000
_cell.angle_alpha   90.00
_cell.angle_beta   90.00
_cell.angle_gamma   90.00
#
_symmetry.space_group_name_H-M   'P 1'
#
loop_
_entity.id
_entity.type
_entity.pdbx_description
1 polymer ?
#
loop_
_entity_poly.entity_id
_entity_poly.type
_entity_poly.pdbx_seq_one_letter_code
_entity_poly.pdbx_strand_id
1 'polypeptide(L)'
;MEEKKRIVCTVINDLVHDQRMQRICSSLAGAGFEVLLVGRVLPASKPLTATAFQQKRLTCFFNKGKLFYMEYNLRLFFFLIFQR
;
A
#
# COMPACT_ATOMS: atom_id res chain seq x y z
N MET A 1 26.71 0.07 8.05
CA MET A 1 25.34 0.62 8.16
C MET A 1 24.45 -0.34 7.40
N GLU A 2 23.58 -1.06 8.11
CA GLU A 2 22.74 -2.09 7.49
C GLU A 2 21.74 -1.40 6.56
N GLU A 3 21.94 -1.53 5.25
CA GLU A 3 20.98 -1.07 4.25
C GLU A 3 19.68 -1.85 4.45
N LYS A 4 18.74 -1.26 5.21
CA LYS A 4 17.39 -1.81 5.33
C LYS A 4 16.75 -1.75 3.95
N LYS A 5 16.69 -2.91 3.29
CA LYS A 5 16.03 -3.02 1.99
C LYS A 5 14.55 -2.63 2.18
N ARG A 6 14.11 -1.67 1.38
CA ARG A 6 12.73 -1.20 1.38
C ARG A 6 11.88 -2.10 0.50
N ILE A 7 10.77 -2.59 1.03
CA ILE A 7 9.83 -3.45 0.32
C ILE A 7 8.50 -2.72 0.20
N VAL A 8 8.06 -2.47 -1.03
CA VAL A 8 6.79 -1.83 -1.32
C VAL A 8 5.81 -2.89 -1.80
N CYS A 9 4.80 -3.18 -0.98
CA CYS A 9 3.70 -4.09 -1.32
C CYS A 9 2.52 -3.26 -1.84
N THR A 10 2.00 -3.58 -3.01
CA THR A 10 0.89 -2.83 -3.62
C THR A 10 -0.36 -3.71 -3.71
N VAL A 11 -1.51 -3.18 -3.28
CA VAL A 11 -2.79 -3.89 -3.32
C VAL A 11 -3.89 -3.00 -3.88
N ILE A 12 -4.72 -3.54 -4.76
CA ILE A 12 -5.88 -2.84 -5.32
C ILE A 12 -7.12 -2.89 -4.40
N ASN A 13 -7.05 -3.73 -3.36
CA ASN A 13 -8.14 -3.99 -2.42
C ASN A 13 -8.01 -3.15 -1.14
N ASP A 14 -9.07 -3.16 -0.32
CA ASP A 14 -9.10 -2.48 0.97
C ASP A 14 -8.06 -3.07 1.93
N LEU A 15 -7.17 -2.22 2.46
CA LEU A 15 -6.05 -2.64 3.32
C LEU A 15 -6.51 -3.26 4.65
N VAL A 16 -7.73 -2.97 5.11
CA VAL A 16 -8.21 -3.34 6.44
C VAL A 16 -8.64 -4.81 6.50
N HIS A 17 -9.05 -5.38 5.37
CA HIS A 17 -9.60 -6.74 5.33
C HIS A 17 -8.59 -7.80 4.86
N ASP A 18 -7.43 -7.40 4.33
CA ASP A 18 -6.45 -8.33 3.78
C ASP A 18 -5.52 -8.91 4.87
N GLN A 19 -6.02 -9.88 5.64
CA GLN A 19 -5.24 -10.59 6.66
C GLN A 19 -3.99 -11.28 6.12
N ARG A 20 -3.97 -11.61 4.82
CA ARG A 20 -2.81 -12.21 4.17
C ARG A 20 -1.68 -11.19 4.07
N MET A 21 -1.99 -9.99 3.59
CA MET A 21 -0.99 -8.94 3.43
C MET A 21 -0.51 -8.40 4.78
N GLN A 22 -1.40 -8.30 5.78
CA GLN A 22 -1.04 -7.96 7.15
C GLN A 22 0.01 -8.92 7.73
N ARG A 23 -0.17 -10.24 7.52
CA ARG A 23 0.80 -11.26 7.96
C ARG A 23 2.14 -11.14 7.24
N ILE A 24 2.12 -11.03 5.92
CA ILE A 24 3.34 -10.89 5.11
C ILE A 24 4.12 -9.64 5.51
N CYS A 25 3.44 -8.48 5.60
CA CYS A 25 4.08 -7.22 5.97
C CYS A 25 4.63 -7.25 7.40
N SER A 26 3.93 -7.89 8.33
CA SER A 26 4.40 -8.04 9.72
C SER A 26 5.63 -8.95 9.80
N SER A 27 5.66 -10.06 9.07
CA SER A 27 6.83 -10.94 9.01
C SER A 27 8.05 -10.26 8.40
N LEU A 28 7.87 -9.49 7.32
CA LEU A 28 8.94 -8.73 6.69
C LEU A 28 9.45 -7.60 7.60
N ALA A 29 8.55 -6.88 8.28
CA ALA A 29 8.93 -5.86 9.24
C ALA A 29 9.69 -6.45 10.44
N GLY A 30 9.24 -7.61 10.95
CA GLY A 30 9.93 -8.35 12.01
C GLY A 30 11.31 -8.86 11.61
N ALA A 31 11.54 -9.12 10.31
CA ALA A 31 12.84 -9.46 9.77
C ALA A 31 13.77 -8.23 9.55
N GLY A 32 13.35 -7.04 9.96
CA GLY A 32 14.16 -5.82 9.91
C GLY A 32 14.05 -5.01 8.60
N PHE A 33 13.17 -5.42 7.68
CA PHE A 33 12.92 -4.69 6.42
C PHE A 33 11.99 -3.50 6.63
N GLU A 34 12.21 -2.44 5.85
CA GLU A 34 11.27 -1.32 5.80
C GLU A 34 10.13 -1.65 4.84
N VAL A 35 8.99 -2.05 5.40
CA VAL A 35 7.81 -2.44 4.61
C VAL A 35 6.85 -1.28 4.48
N LEU A 36 6.42 -1.03 3.24
CA LEU A 36 5.35 -0.11 2.93
C LEU A 36 4.23 -0.83 2.19
N LEU A 37 3.04 -0.85 2.79
CA LEU A 37 1.83 -1.32 2.16
C LEU A 37 1.10 -0.16 1.50
N VAL A 38 1.06 -0.16 0.18
CA VAL A 38 0.31 0.79 -0.64
C VAL A 38 -0.99 0.13 -1.05
N GLY A 39 -2.13 0.76 -0.78
CA GLY A 39 -3.36 0.33 -1.43
C GLY A 39 -4.31 1.47 -1.73
N ARG A 40 -5.59 1.18 -1.87
CA ARG A 40 -6.60 2.18 -2.25
C ARG A 40 -7.37 2.69 -1.03
N VAL A 41 -7.70 3.99 -1.04
CA VAL A 41 -8.72 4.54 -0.13
C VAL A 41 -10.09 4.13 -0.63
N LEU A 42 -10.82 3.34 0.15
CA LEU A 42 -12.26 3.18 -0.03
C LEU A 42 -13.00 4.10 0.94
N PRO A 43 -14.20 4.59 0.57
CA PRO A 43 -14.99 5.51 1.39
C PRO A 43 -15.41 4.92 2.76
N ALA A 44 -15.28 3.60 2.95
CA ALA A 44 -15.56 2.90 4.20
C ALA A 44 -14.30 2.44 4.96
N SER A 45 -13.09 2.86 4.54
CA SER A 45 -11.87 2.38 5.15
C SER A 45 -11.71 2.95 6.56
N LYS A 46 -11.64 2.06 7.57
CA LYS A 46 -11.37 2.40 8.98
C LYS A 46 -10.04 3.16 9.13
N PRO A 47 -9.88 3.98 10.19
CA PRO A 47 -8.63 4.68 10.47
C PRO A 47 -7.47 3.69 10.50
N LEU A 48 -6.32 4.12 9.97
CA LEU A 48 -5.10 3.33 9.92
C LEU A 48 -4.63 3.06 11.35
N THR A 49 -4.74 1.81 11.80
CA THR A 49 -4.17 1.37 13.07
C THR A 49 -2.64 1.38 12.96
N ALA A 50 -1.96 1.83 14.00
CA ALA A 50 -0.50 1.76 14.07
C ALA A 50 -0.04 0.30 13.95
N THR A 51 0.67 -0.01 12.87
CA THR A 51 1.25 -1.34 12.59
C THR A 51 2.77 -1.25 12.54
N ALA A 52 3.43 -2.41 12.62
CA ALA A 52 4.89 -2.53 12.50
C ALA A 52 5.47 -2.11 11.12
N PHE A 53 4.60 -1.79 10.15
CA PHE A 53 4.96 -1.38 8.79
C PHE A 53 4.19 -0.12 8.39
N GLN A 54 4.75 0.62 7.43
CA GLN A 54 4.13 1.83 6.91
C GLN A 54 2.95 1.49 6.01
N GLN A 55 1.91 2.31 6.02
CA GLN A 55 0.74 2.15 5.18
C GLN A 55 0.47 3.44 4.42
N LYS A 56 0.30 3.35 3.11
CA LYS A 56 -0.07 4.47 2.24
C LYS A 56 -1.33 4.10 1.48
N ARG A 57 -2.29 5.01 1.44
CA ARG A 57 -3.51 4.82 0.66
C ARG A 57 -3.56 5.82 -0.47
N LEU A 58 -3.71 5.34 -1.69
CA LEU A 58 -3.93 6.14 -2.89
C LEU A 58 -5.43 6.41 -3.00
N THR A 59 -5.81 7.68 -3.02
CA THR A 59 -7.16 8.10 -3.37
C THR A 59 -7.35 7.94 -4.87
N CYS A 60 -8.46 7.36 -5.31
CA CYS A 60 -8.89 7.40 -6.71
C CYS A 60 -10.14 8.27 -6.79
N PHE A 61 -10.19 9.17 -7.77
CA PHE A 61 -11.35 10.02 -8.03
C PHE A 61 -12.39 9.25 -8.84
N PHE A 62 -11.94 8.40 -9.76
CA PHE A 62 -12.83 7.55 -10.55
C PHE A 62 -13.07 6.22 -9.83
N ASN A 63 -14.32 5.92 -9.48
CA ASN A 63 -14.67 4.65 -8.82
C ASN A 63 -15.29 3.61 -9.76
N LYS A 64 -15.56 3.95 -11.02
CA LYS A 64 -16.22 3.07 -12.00
C LYS A 64 -15.56 3.15 -13.38
N GLY A 65 -15.50 2.01 -14.07
CA GLY A 65 -15.10 1.90 -15.46
C GLY A 65 -13.61 1.71 -15.72
N LYS A 66 -13.22 1.72 -17.00
CA LYS A 66 -11.83 1.54 -17.46
C LYS A 66 -10.90 2.67 -16.99
N LEU A 67 -11.45 3.88 -16.86
CA LEU A 67 -10.73 5.07 -16.38
C LEU A 67 -10.20 4.90 -14.95
N PHE A 68 -10.91 4.15 -14.09
CA PHE A 68 -10.41 3.83 -12.74
C PHE A 68 -9.09 3.06 -12.79
N TYR A 69 -9.02 2.01 -13.62
CA TYR A 69 -7.80 1.20 -13.74
C TYR A 69 -6.66 2.04 -14.30
N MET A 70 -6.92 2.89 -15.30
CA MET A 70 -5.89 3.79 -15.85
C MET A 70 -5.41 4.80 -14.80
N GLU A 71 -6.31 5.50 -14.11
CA GLU A 71 -5.94 6.45 -13.05
C GLU A 71 -5.16 5.77 -11.93
N TYR A 72 -5.63 4.61 -11.46
CA TYR A 72 -4.96 3.87 -10.40
C TYR A 72 -3.54 3.46 -10.81
N ASN A 73 -3.37 2.86 -11.99
CA ASN A 73 -2.05 2.46 -12.47
C ASN A 73 -1.13 3.66 -12.70
N LEU A 74 -1.64 4.75 -13.27
CA LEU A 74 -0.88 5.97 -13.49
C LEU A 74 -0.43 6.60 -12.15
N ARG A 75 -1.34 6.70 -11.18
CA ARG A 75 -1.06 7.26 -9.86
C ARG A 75 -0.11 6.38 -9.06
N LEU A 76 -0.27 5.06 -9.15
CA LEU A 76 0.64 4.08 -8.56
C LEU A 76 2.04 4.17 -9.18
N PHE A 77 2.11 4.29 -10.51
CA PHE A 77 3.36 4.43 -11.25
C PHE A 77 4.13 5.68 -10.86
N PHE A 78 3.47 6.85 -10.88
CA PHE A 78 4.09 8.09 -10.40
C PHE A 78 4.49 7.96 -8.92
N PHE A 79 3.62 7.41 -8.08
CA PHE A 79 3.91 7.21 -6.67
C PHE A 79 5.19 6.38 -6.44
N LEU A 80 5.36 5.28 -7.17
CA LEU A 80 6.55 4.42 -7.12
C LEU A 80 7.80 5.15 -7.63
N ILE A 81 7.68 5.95 -8.69
CA ILE A 81 8.80 6.75 -9.22
C ILE A 81 9.26 7.80 -8.21
N PHE A 82 8.32 8.48 -7.55
CA PHE A 82 8.61 9.45 -6.50
C PHE A 82 9.04 8.80 -5.17
N GLN A 83 9.11 7.47 -5.12
CA GLN A 83 9.49 6.72 -3.92
C GLN A 83 10.93 6.24 -3.87
N ARG A 84 11.70 6.56 -4.91
CA ARG A 84 13.14 6.40 -4.96
C ARG A 84 13.83 7.29 -3.93
#